data_AF-T0V011-F1
#
_entry.id   AF-T0V011-F1
#
_cell.length_a   1.000
_cell.length_b   1.000
_cell.length_c   1.000
_cell.angle_alpha   90.00
_cell.angle_beta   90.00
_cell.angle_gamma   90.00
#
_symmetry.space_group_name_H-M   'P 1'
#
loop_
_entity.id
_entity.type
_entity.pdbx_description
1 polymer ?
#
loop_
_entity_poly.entity_id
_entity_poly.type
_entity_poly.pdbx_seq_one_letter_code
_entity_poly.pdbx_strand_id
1 'polypeptide(L)'
;MTAWLNSGNYKGTDEGNQSGMLYYENRLDNWLALHPNYWLDYKVTAIYSGDELLPRQVELQYVGIDSSGNLLEIKLGGDKETLDSQGITHIVLDNQSPNAEINYANGTATNTVPAYTDVPSEPSSESSQVTEQPSSEPEPAQPTQEESRTVYVARQGTADVYWYDINSMPKNTNKSNVVTMSEADAISQGKRHTTKE
;
A
#
# COMPACT_ATOMS: atom_id res chain seq x y z
N MET A 1 15.36 -3.73 -7.23
CA MET A 1 14.21 -3.90 -6.31
C MET A 1 13.37 -2.63 -6.36
N THR A 2 12.05 -2.73 -6.27
CA THR A 2 11.14 -1.57 -6.24
C THR A 2 11.15 -0.90 -4.86
N ALA A 3 10.83 0.39 -4.81
CA ALA A 3 10.64 1.10 -3.55
C ALA A 3 9.45 0.51 -2.75
N TRP A 4 8.40 0.07 -3.45
CA TRP A 4 7.26 -0.61 -2.86
C TRP A 4 7.65 -1.89 -2.10
N LEU A 5 8.44 -2.77 -2.72
CA LEU A 5 8.94 -3.97 -2.05
C LEU A 5 9.91 -3.62 -0.91
N ASN A 6 10.76 -2.61 -1.09
CA ASN A 6 11.74 -2.26 -0.06
C ASN A 6 11.11 -1.61 1.18
N SER A 7 10.41 -0.50 0.99
CA SER A 7 9.92 0.38 2.06
C SER A 7 8.40 0.46 2.17
N GLY A 8 7.65 -0.37 1.44
CA GLY A 8 6.19 -0.39 1.49
C GLY A 8 5.52 0.78 0.76
N ASN A 9 6.28 1.67 0.13
CA ASN A 9 5.75 2.86 -0.52
C ASN A 9 6.60 3.26 -1.74
N TYR A 10 5.99 3.87 -2.75
CA TYR A 10 6.71 4.39 -3.91
C TYR A 10 7.44 5.72 -3.62
N LYS A 11 7.06 6.44 -2.55
CA LYS A 11 7.80 7.60 -2.03
C LYS A 11 7.78 7.58 -0.49
N GLY A 12 8.95 7.66 0.13
CA GLY A 12 9.08 7.55 1.59
C GLY A 12 8.96 6.11 2.06
N THR A 13 8.38 5.91 3.24
CA THR A 13 8.30 4.62 3.93
C THR A 13 6.90 4.39 4.48
N ASP A 14 6.43 3.15 4.41
CA ASP A 14 5.21 2.67 5.07
C ASP A 14 5.51 1.32 5.75
N GLU A 15 5.72 1.37 7.07
CA GLU A 15 6.00 0.20 7.91
C GLU A 15 4.76 -0.68 8.21
N GLY A 16 3.57 -0.23 7.78
CA GLY A 16 2.31 -0.96 7.89
C GLY A 16 2.03 -1.88 6.71
N ASN A 17 2.73 -1.68 5.59
CA ASN A 17 2.50 -2.45 4.36
C ASN A 17 3.19 -3.82 4.40
N GLN A 18 2.40 -4.87 4.58
CA GLN A 18 2.85 -6.28 4.59
C GLN A 18 3.43 -6.77 3.25
N SER A 19 3.30 -6.00 2.16
CA SER A 19 3.97 -6.32 0.90
C SER A 19 5.41 -5.77 0.84
N GLY A 20 5.83 -4.98 1.83
CA GLY A 20 7.17 -4.42 1.93
C GLY A 20 8.05 -5.16 2.94
N MET A 21 9.34 -5.27 2.64
CA MET A 21 10.35 -5.86 3.54
C MET A 21 10.43 -5.11 4.87
N LEU A 22 10.34 -3.78 4.82
CA LEU A 22 10.39 -2.91 6.01
C LEU A 22 9.39 -3.29 7.10
N TYR A 23 8.19 -3.76 6.74
CA TYR A 23 7.18 -4.22 7.70
C TYR A 23 7.75 -5.32 8.62
N TYR A 24 8.44 -6.30 8.02
CA TYR A 24 8.99 -7.46 8.72
C TYR A 24 10.27 -7.09 9.45
N GLU A 25 11.17 -6.35 8.80
CA GLU A 25 12.47 -5.98 9.36
C GLU A 25 12.33 -5.10 10.62
N ASN A 26 11.43 -4.11 10.62
CA ASN A 26 11.18 -3.29 11.81
C ASN A 26 10.62 -4.11 12.98
N ARG A 27 9.79 -5.13 12.70
CA ARG A 27 9.22 -5.98 13.76
C ARG A 27 10.23 -6.99 14.28
N LEU A 28 11.10 -7.50 13.42
CA LEU A 28 12.24 -8.35 13.82
C LEU A 28 13.25 -7.57 14.67
N ASP A 29 13.54 -6.31 14.30
CA ASP A 29 14.37 -5.41 15.10
C ASP A 29 13.76 -5.17 16.49
N ASN A 30 12.45 -4.88 16.54
CA ASN A 30 11.72 -4.76 17.81
C ASN A 30 11.78 -6.06 18.63
N TRP A 31 11.59 -7.22 17.99
CA TRP A 31 11.70 -8.51 18.65
C TRP A 31 13.09 -8.72 19.27
N LEU A 32 14.17 -8.38 18.55
CA LEU A 32 15.53 -8.42 19.08
C LEU A 32 15.72 -7.47 20.27
N ALA A 33 15.17 -6.26 20.21
CA ALA A 33 15.25 -5.28 21.29
C ALA A 33 14.55 -5.78 22.57
N LEU A 34 13.46 -6.54 22.44
CA LEU A 34 12.74 -7.16 23.56
C LEU A 34 13.41 -8.45 24.08
N HIS A 35 14.31 -9.05 23.30
CA HIS A 35 14.98 -10.31 23.62
C HIS A 35 16.52 -10.18 23.54
N PRO A 36 17.15 -9.40 24.44
CA PRO A 36 18.57 -9.03 24.31
C PRO A 36 19.58 -10.19 24.45
N ASN A 37 19.13 -11.36 24.90
CA ASN A 37 19.96 -12.55 25.07
C ASN A 37 19.65 -13.64 24.02
N TYR A 38 18.80 -13.35 23.04
CA TYR A 38 18.43 -14.25 21.95
C TYR A 38 19.10 -13.81 20.66
N TRP A 39 19.12 -14.71 19.68
CA TRP A 39 19.61 -14.42 18.33
C TRP A 39 18.47 -14.54 17.33
N LEU A 40 18.62 -13.84 16.22
CA LEU A 40 17.77 -13.97 15.06
C LEU A 40 18.61 -14.63 13.96
N ASP A 41 18.16 -15.79 13.47
CA ASP A 41 18.61 -16.29 12.18
C ASP A 41 17.66 -15.72 11.12
N TYR A 42 18.20 -14.90 10.22
CA TYR A 42 17.47 -14.21 9.17
C TYR A 42 18.18 -14.39 7.84
N LYS A 43 17.41 -14.86 6.85
CA LYS A 43 17.89 -15.10 5.50
C LYS A 43 16.94 -14.47 4.50
N VAL A 44 17.52 -13.83 3.48
CA VAL A 44 16.81 -13.24 2.36
C VAL A 44 17.26 -13.94 1.07
N THR A 45 16.30 -14.53 0.34
CA THR A 45 16.56 -15.23 -0.92
C THR A 45 15.86 -14.52 -2.06
N ALA A 46 16.61 -14.04 -3.05
CA ALA A 46 16.03 -13.48 -4.27
C ALA A 46 15.62 -14.60 -5.23
N ILE A 47 14.38 -14.55 -5.73
CA ILE A 47 13.80 -15.56 -6.63
C ILE A 47 13.69 -14.97 -8.05
N TYR A 48 14.46 -15.53 -8.98
CA TYR A 48 14.52 -15.11 -10.39
C TYR A 48 13.73 -16.05 -11.30
N SER A 49 13.34 -15.55 -12.47
CA SER A 49 12.77 -16.36 -13.55
C SER A 49 13.72 -16.34 -14.75
N GLY A 50 14.23 -17.51 -15.15
CA GLY A 50 15.18 -17.62 -16.26
C GLY A 50 16.42 -16.75 -16.08
N ASP A 51 16.76 -15.98 -17.12
CA ASP A 51 17.93 -15.08 -17.15
C ASP A 51 17.58 -13.62 -16.79
N GLU A 52 16.47 -13.39 -16.07
CA GLU A 52 16.08 -12.04 -15.64
C GLU A 52 17.11 -11.40 -14.70
N LEU A 53 17.39 -10.11 -14.90
CA LEU A 53 18.34 -9.36 -14.07
C LEU A 53 17.74 -8.88 -12.74
N LEU A 54 16.41 -8.81 -12.63
CA LEU A 54 15.73 -8.51 -11.37
C LEU A 54 14.93 -9.73 -10.89
N PRO A 55 14.93 -9.99 -9.57
CA PRO A 55 14.08 -11.04 -9.03
C PRO A 55 12.61 -10.67 -9.17
N ARG A 56 11.77 -11.68 -9.39
CA ARG A 56 10.30 -11.54 -9.37
C ARG A 56 9.78 -11.46 -7.95
N GLN A 57 10.42 -12.19 -7.05
CA GLN A 57 10.03 -12.30 -5.65
C GLN A 57 11.25 -12.31 -4.74
N VAL A 58 11.03 -12.00 -3.48
CA VAL A 58 12.00 -12.17 -2.41
C VAL A 58 11.37 -13.02 -1.32
N GLU A 59 12.06 -14.07 -0.93
CA GLU A 59 11.69 -14.89 0.22
C GLU A 59 12.47 -14.44 1.45
N LEU A 60 11.76 -14.09 2.52
CA LEU A 60 12.32 -13.84 3.84
C LEU A 60 12.10 -15.11 4.67
N GLN A 61 13.16 -15.60 5.29
CA GLN A 61 13.11 -16.70 6.23
C GLN A 61 13.67 -16.23 7.57
N TYR A 62 12.95 -16.49 8.67
CA TYR A 62 13.43 -16.13 9.99
C TYR A 62 13.00 -17.10 11.09
N VAL A 63 13.85 -17.22 12.10
CA VAL A 63 13.58 -17.95 13.34
C VAL A 63 14.38 -17.34 14.49
N GLY A 64 13.82 -17.36 15.69
CA GLY A 64 14.54 -16.95 16.89
C GLY A 64 15.36 -18.10 17.46
N ILE A 65 16.46 -17.79 18.15
CA ILE A 65 17.29 -18.78 18.84
C ILE A 65 17.47 -18.31 20.29
N ASP A 66 17.12 -19.16 21.25
CA ASP A 66 17.29 -18.86 22.68
C ASP A 66 18.73 -19.06 23.17
N SER A 67 19.02 -18.68 24.42
CA SER A 67 20.35 -18.83 25.07
C SER A 67 20.86 -20.27 25.18
N SER A 68 19.99 -21.25 25.01
CA SER A 68 20.32 -22.67 25.02
C SER A 68 20.49 -23.25 23.61
N GLY A 69 20.24 -22.46 22.56
CA GLY A 69 20.31 -22.86 21.16
C GLY A 69 19.02 -23.47 20.62
N ASN A 70 17.89 -23.38 21.34
CA ASN A 70 16.61 -23.87 20.85
C ASN A 70 15.96 -22.87 19.89
N LEU A 71 15.27 -23.39 18.88
CA LEU A 71 14.50 -22.56 17.95
C LEU A 71 13.21 -22.04 18.60
N LEU A 72 12.90 -20.78 18.31
CA LEU A 72 11.72 -20.05 18.75
C LEU A 72 10.96 -19.53 17.53
N GLU A 73 9.69 -19.89 17.42
CA GLU A 73 8.79 -19.28 16.44
C GLU A 73 8.62 -17.79 16.74
N ILE A 74 8.83 -16.95 15.72
CA ILE A 74 8.56 -15.52 15.78
C ILE A 74 7.29 -15.24 14.98
N LYS A 75 6.30 -14.62 15.62
CA LYS A 75 5.04 -14.20 14.99
C LYS A 75 5.03 -12.68 14.88
N LEU A 76 5.18 -12.17 13.66
CA LEU A 76 5.19 -10.73 13.40
C LEU A 76 3.79 -10.19 13.08
N GLY A 77 2.88 -11.10 12.74
CA GLY A 77 1.56 -10.77 12.25
C GLY A 77 1.55 -10.58 10.75
N GLY A 78 0.36 -10.75 10.17
CA GLY A 78 0.14 -10.66 8.73
C GLY A 78 -0.38 -11.96 8.13
N ASP A 79 -0.87 -11.89 6.90
CA ASP A 79 -1.49 -13.03 6.21
C ASP A 79 -0.52 -13.80 5.31
N LYS A 80 0.74 -13.33 5.20
CA LYS A 80 1.80 -13.93 4.37
C LYS A 80 2.73 -14.89 5.13
N GLU A 81 2.64 -14.95 6.46
CA GLU A 81 3.47 -15.84 7.29
C GLU A 81 3.10 -17.30 7.07
N THR A 82 4.07 -18.12 6.68
CA THR A 82 3.95 -19.58 6.61
C THR A 82 5.03 -20.23 7.46
N LEU A 83 4.68 -21.29 8.19
CA LEU A 83 5.60 -21.99 9.07
C LEU A 83 5.99 -23.33 8.45
N ASP A 84 7.28 -23.64 8.42
CA ASP A 84 7.77 -24.94 7.95
C ASP A 84 7.76 -26.00 9.07
N SER A 85 8.18 -27.23 8.72
CA SER A 85 8.24 -28.35 9.68
C SER A 85 9.28 -28.18 10.80
N GLN A 86 10.23 -27.27 10.64
CA GLN A 86 11.30 -26.99 11.60
C GLN A 86 10.99 -25.78 12.48
N GLY A 87 9.85 -25.12 12.27
CA GLY A 87 9.45 -23.92 13.01
C GLY A 87 10.10 -22.64 12.47
N ILE A 88 10.60 -22.66 11.24
CA ILE A 88 11.12 -21.48 10.54
C ILE A 88 9.95 -20.81 9.81
N THR A 89 9.84 -19.49 9.97
CA THR A 89 8.83 -18.70 9.27
C THR A 89 9.34 -18.29 7.89
N HIS A 90 8.49 -18.40 6.87
CA HIS A 90 8.74 -18.02 5.48
C HIS A 90 7.72 -16.98 5.01
N ILE A 91 8.19 -15.97 4.30
CA ILE A 91 7.39 -14.93 3.63
C ILE A 91 7.86 -14.82 2.20
N VAL A 92 6.93 -14.84 1.24
CA VAL A 92 7.24 -14.53 -0.16
C VAL A 92 6.61 -13.18 -0.51
N LEU A 93 7.44 -12.23 -0.93
CA LEU A 93 7.05 -10.88 -1.32
C LEU A 93 7.32 -10.65 -2.80
N ASP A 94 6.36 -10.07 -3.50
CA ASP A 94 6.51 -9.78 -4.92
C ASP A 94 7.28 -8.46 -5.14
N ASN A 95 8.25 -8.48 -6.04
CA ASN A 95 9.04 -7.31 -6.43
C ASN A 95 8.29 -6.46 -7.47
N GLN A 96 7.14 -5.92 -7.07
CA GLN A 96 6.24 -5.14 -7.92
C GLN A 96 6.14 -3.69 -7.44
N SER A 97 5.50 -2.83 -8.23
CA SER A 97 5.17 -1.46 -7.84
C SER A 97 3.83 -1.06 -8.44
N PRO A 98 2.85 -0.54 -7.68
CA PRO A 98 1.54 -0.16 -8.22
C PRO A 98 1.60 0.94 -9.29
N ASN A 99 2.60 1.81 -9.24
CA ASN A 99 2.77 2.98 -10.12
C ASN A 99 3.85 2.80 -11.19
N ALA A 100 4.36 1.58 -11.38
CA ALA A 100 5.39 1.33 -12.38
C ALA A 100 5.28 -0.06 -13.00
N GLU A 101 5.47 -0.13 -14.31
CA GLU A 101 5.68 -1.38 -15.02
C GLU A 101 7.16 -1.76 -14.95
N ILE A 102 7.46 -2.94 -14.42
CA ILE A 102 8.84 -3.40 -14.20
C ILE A 102 9.27 -4.31 -15.35
N ASN A 103 10.39 -3.96 -15.98
CA ASN A 103 11.09 -4.83 -16.91
C ASN A 103 12.15 -5.65 -16.16
N TYR A 104 11.79 -6.88 -15.79
CA TYR A 104 12.66 -7.77 -15.03
C TYR A 104 13.87 -8.28 -15.85
N ALA A 105 13.74 -8.33 -17.18
CA ALA A 105 14.79 -8.84 -18.06
C ALA A 105 16.02 -7.90 -18.11
N ASN A 106 15.81 -6.58 -18.06
CA ASN A 106 16.91 -5.60 -18.16
C ASN A 106 17.06 -4.69 -16.93
N GLY A 107 16.17 -4.81 -15.94
CA GLY A 107 16.22 -4.07 -14.69
C GLY A 107 15.72 -2.63 -14.74
N THR A 108 14.92 -2.25 -15.74
CA THR A 108 14.32 -0.92 -15.84
C THR A 108 12.86 -0.88 -15.38
N ALA A 109 12.33 0.31 -15.12
CA ALA A 109 10.92 0.51 -14.80
C ALA A 109 10.35 1.71 -15.57
N THR A 110 9.09 1.63 -15.98
CA THR A 110 8.35 2.71 -16.65
C THR A 110 7.23 3.18 -15.74
N ASN A 111 7.13 4.50 -15.53
CA ASN A 111 6.07 5.08 -14.71
C ASN A 111 4.70 4.91 -15.41
N THR A 112 3.70 4.41 -14.67
CA THR A 112 2.33 4.23 -15.16
C THR A 112 1.38 5.36 -14.75
N VAL A 113 1.77 6.23 -13.80
CA VAL A 113 1.00 7.44 -13.52
C VAL A 113 1.33 8.52 -14.56
N PRO A 114 0.31 9.10 -15.21
CA PRO A 114 0.51 10.26 -16.08
C PRO A 114 1.23 11.35 -15.28
N ALA A 115 2.31 11.90 -15.84
CA ALA A 115 2.88 13.11 -15.28
C ALA A 115 1.78 14.18 -15.28
N TYR A 116 1.33 14.60 -14.10
CA TYR A 116 0.59 15.84 -13.98
C TYR A 116 1.53 16.94 -14.47
N THR A 117 1.34 17.38 -15.71
CA THR A 117 1.90 18.64 -16.17
C THR A 117 1.25 19.71 -15.30
N ASP A 118 2.04 20.30 -14.39
CA ASP A 118 1.73 21.60 -13.81
C ASP A 118 1.46 22.54 -14.98
N VAL A 119 0.18 22.73 -15.32
CA VAL A 119 -0.26 23.77 -16.22
C VAL A 119 -0.11 25.08 -15.44
N PRO A 120 0.78 25.99 -15.86
CA PRO A 120 0.90 27.29 -15.20
C PRO A 120 -0.46 27.98 -15.25
N SER A 121 -0.92 28.41 -14.08
CA SER A 121 -2.16 29.15 -13.93
C SER A 121 -2.07 30.48 -14.70
N GLU A 122 -2.82 30.61 -15.79
CA GLU A 122 -3.23 31.91 -16.34
C GLU A 122 -4.77 31.97 -16.47
N PRO A 123 -5.37 33.17 -16.34
CA PRO A 123 -6.77 33.30 -15.91
C PRO A 123 -7.77 33.49 -17.05
N SER A 124 -9.04 33.18 -16.72
CA SER A 124 -10.30 33.60 -17.37
C SER A 124 -10.64 33.11 -18.78
N SER A 125 -11.77 32.40 -18.92
CA SER A 125 -13.04 32.98 -19.43
C SER A 125 -14.14 31.92 -19.61
N GLU A 126 -15.37 32.33 -19.30
CA GLU A 126 -16.64 31.57 -19.34
C GLU A 126 -17.07 31.14 -20.75
N SER A 127 -17.67 29.94 -20.89
CA SER A 127 -19.06 29.74 -21.43
C SER A 127 -19.32 28.33 -22.00
N SER A 128 -20.50 27.81 -21.64
CA SER A 128 -21.39 26.91 -22.42
C SER A 128 -20.99 25.42 -22.59
N GLN A 129 -21.85 24.39 -22.57
CA GLN A 129 -23.23 24.09 -22.17
C GLN A 129 -23.44 22.61 -22.61
N VAL A 130 -24.02 21.74 -21.74
CA VAL A 130 -24.96 20.61 -22.05
C VAL A 130 -24.38 19.41 -22.88
N THR A 131 -24.53 18.09 -22.61
CA THR A 131 -25.73 17.22 -22.46
C THR A 131 -25.32 15.75 -22.13
N GLU A 132 -26.12 15.08 -21.27
CA GLU A 132 -26.70 13.70 -21.35
C GLU A 132 -25.87 12.36 -21.39
N GLN A 133 -26.20 11.49 -20.42
CA GLN A 133 -26.07 10.00 -20.26
C GLN A 133 -27.00 9.23 -21.27
N PRO A 134 -27.10 7.86 -21.39
CA PRO A 134 -26.46 6.73 -20.66
C PRO A 134 -26.11 5.40 -21.44
N SER A 135 -25.40 4.50 -20.74
CA SER A 135 -25.50 3.01 -20.68
C SER A 135 -25.17 2.10 -21.89
N SER A 136 -24.20 1.18 -21.71
CA SER A 136 -24.38 -0.27 -21.96
C SER A 136 -23.28 -1.13 -21.29
N GLU A 137 -23.69 -2.11 -20.49
CA GLU A 137 -22.88 -3.25 -19.99
C GLU A 137 -23.71 -4.55 -20.19
N PRO A 138 -23.10 -5.76 -20.18
CA PRO A 138 -23.09 -6.54 -18.93
C PRO A 138 -21.82 -7.41 -18.65
N GLU A 139 -21.37 -7.40 -17.38
CA GLU A 139 -20.69 -8.35 -16.45
C GLU A 139 -20.46 -9.86 -16.82
N PRO A 140 -19.67 -10.68 -16.06
CA PRO A 140 -19.01 -10.41 -14.77
C PRO A 140 -17.57 -10.97 -14.51
N ALA A 141 -16.79 -10.28 -13.67
CA ALA A 141 -15.85 -10.87 -12.70
C ALA A 141 -15.47 -9.82 -11.63
N GLN A 142 -15.85 -10.07 -10.37
CA GLN A 142 -15.81 -9.12 -9.25
C GLN A 142 -14.39 -8.76 -8.77
N PRO A 143 -14.06 -7.46 -8.62
CA PRO A 143 -13.16 -6.97 -7.59
C PRO A 143 -13.97 -6.44 -6.40
N THR A 144 -13.42 -6.62 -5.20
CA THR A 144 -13.97 -6.20 -3.91
C THR A 144 -14.39 -4.73 -3.93
N GLN A 145 -15.69 -4.50 -3.74
CA GLN A 145 -16.41 -3.22 -3.90
C GLN A 145 -16.07 -2.14 -2.84
N GLU A 146 -15.00 -2.32 -2.09
CA GLU A 146 -14.56 -1.45 -1.00
C GLU A 146 -13.46 -0.48 -1.45
N GLU A 147 -12.67 -0.81 -2.47
CA GLU A 147 -11.56 0.05 -2.92
C GLU A 147 -11.95 1.12 -3.96
N SER A 148 -13.15 1.02 -4.55
CA SER A 148 -13.64 1.99 -5.56
C SER A 148 -14.71 2.95 -5.02
N ARG A 149 -14.96 3.00 -3.71
CA ARG A 149 -16.02 3.85 -3.14
C ARG A 149 -15.59 5.31 -3.16
N THR A 150 -16.46 6.18 -3.68
CA THR A 150 -16.24 7.63 -3.67
C THR A 150 -16.52 8.18 -2.28
N VAL A 151 -15.60 9.00 -1.77
CA VAL A 151 -15.69 9.63 -0.46
C VAL A 151 -15.58 11.14 -0.55
N TYR A 152 -16.14 11.83 0.44
CA TYR A 152 -16.22 13.27 0.54
C TYR A 152 -15.32 13.77 1.67
N VAL A 153 -14.51 14.80 1.40
CA VAL A 153 -13.58 15.39 2.37
C VAL A 153 -13.82 16.90 2.47
N ALA A 154 -13.99 17.40 3.69
CA ALA A 154 -14.23 18.82 3.95
C ALA A 154 -12.96 19.68 3.80
N ARG A 155 -13.13 21.00 3.94
CA ARG A 155 -12.02 21.99 3.99
C ARG A 155 -11.10 21.89 2.77
N GLN A 156 -11.67 21.83 1.56
CA GLN A 156 -10.94 21.71 0.30
C GLN A 156 -10.02 20.47 0.28
N GLY A 157 -10.44 19.36 0.90
CA GLY A 157 -9.67 18.12 0.97
C GLY A 157 -8.62 18.08 2.09
N THR A 158 -8.48 19.13 2.89
CA THR A 158 -7.50 19.17 4.00
C THR A 158 -8.01 18.55 5.30
N ALA A 159 -9.29 18.16 5.37
CA ALA A 159 -9.79 17.49 6.57
C ALA A 159 -9.12 16.11 6.76
N ASP A 160 -8.87 15.76 8.02
CA ASP A 160 -8.28 14.48 8.44
C ASP A 160 -9.27 13.31 8.41
N VAL A 161 -10.52 13.59 8.02
CA VAL A 161 -11.62 12.62 8.00
C VAL A 161 -12.39 12.68 6.69
N TYR A 162 -12.94 11.55 6.27
CA TYR A 162 -13.79 11.42 5.10
C TYR A 162 -15.15 10.80 5.44
N TRP A 163 -16.14 11.06 4.60
CA TRP A 163 -17.52 10.57 4.69
C TRP A 163 -17.93 9.85 3.40
N TYR A 164 -18.79 8.84 3.49
CA TYR A 164 -19.41 8.24 2.30
C TYR A 164 -20.59 9.04 1.75
N ASP A 165 -21.26 9.85 2.58
CA ASP A 165 -22.40 10.69 2.17
C ASP A 165 -22.18 12.15 2.62
N ILE A 166 -22.41 13.09 1.70
CA ILE A 166 -22.30 14.53 1.94
C ILE A 166 -23.31 15.03 2.99
N ASN A 167 -24.41 14.32 3.21
CA ASN A 167 -25.44 14.65 4.20
C ASN A 167 -25.05 14.22 5.62
N SER A 168 -24.11 13.28 5.75
CA SER A 168 -23.53 12.86 7.05
C SER A 168 -22.44 13.84 7.53
N MET A 169 -22.10 14.85 6.72
CA MET A 169 -21.17 15.91 7.13
C MET A 169 -21.84 16.84 8.16
N PRO A 170 -21.08 17.42 9.12
CA PRO A 170 -21.62 18.35 10.09
C PRO A 170 -22.40 19.49 9.43
N LYS A 171 -23.54 19.90 10.00
CA LYS A 171 -24.42 20.94 9.42
C LYS A 171 -23.72 22.30 9.18
N ASN A 172 -22.59 22.56 9.84
CA ASN A 172 -21.77 23.76 9.66
C ASN A 172 -20.68 23.61 8.57
N THR A 173 -20.69 22.52 7.80
CA THR A 173 -19.73 22.30 6.72
C THR A 173 -20.11 23.15 5.51
N ASN A 174 -19.19 24.00 5.05
CA ASN A 174 -19.37 24.74 3.81
C ASN A 174 -19.29 23.77 2.62
N LYS A 175 -20.45 23.43 2.05
CA LYS A 175 -20.58 22.44 0.97
C LYS A 175 -19.84 22.82 -0.31
N SER A 176 -19.56 24.11 -0.54
CA SER A 176 -18.79 24.57 -1.70
C SER A 176 -17.29 24.23 -1.62
N ASN A 177 -16.80 23.85 -0.43
CA ASN A 177 -15.41 23.49 -0.18
C ASN A 177 -15.24 21.98 0.07
N VAL A 178 -16.16 21.15 -0.40
CA VAL A 178 -16.09 19.68 -0.26
C VAL A 178 -15.43 19.11 -1.51
N VAL A 179 -14.45 18.23 -1.31
CA VAL A 179 -13.71 17.54 -2.39
C VAL A 179 -14.10 16.08 -2.42
N THR A 180 -14.33 15.54 -3.60
CA THR A 180 -14.62 14.12 -3.86
C THR A 180 -13.34 13.39 -4.28
N MET A 181 -13.03 12.25 -3.68
CA MET A 181 -11.90 11.38 -4.05
C MET A 181 -12.24 9.91 -3.82
N SER A 182 -11.37 8.98 -4.25
CA SER A 182 -11.56 7.56 -3.92
C SER A 182 -11.26 7.30 -2.45
N GLU A 183 -11.91 6.28 -1.87
CA GLU A 183 -11.62 5.85 -0.50
C GLU A 183 -10.14 5.49 -0.34
N ALA A 184 -9.56 4.79 -1.32
CA ALA A 184 -8.13 4.48 -1.34
C ALA A 184 -7.26 5.76 -1.32
N ASP A 185 -7.65 6.83 -2.03
CA ASP A 185 -6.94 8.11 -1.99
C ASP A 185 -7.11 8.82 -0.65
N ALA A 186 -8.29 8.75 -0.03
CA ALA A 186 -8.51 9.35 1.27
C ALA A 186 -7.70 8.62 2.36
N ILE A 187 -7.73 7.29 2.36
CA ILE A 187 -6.94 6.45 3.28
C ILE A 187 -5.44 6.69 3.05
N SER A 188 -4.98 6.75 1.80
CA SER A 188 -3.57 7.01 1.49
C SER A 188 -3.11 8.41 1.89
N GLN A 189 -4.03 9.39 1.92
CA GLN A 189 -3.80 10.72 2.51
C GLN A 189 -3.88 10.73 4.04
N GLY A 190 -3.91 9.56 4.69
CA GLY A 190 -4.00 9.41 6.13
C GLY A 190 -5.34 9.81 6.73
N LYS A 191 -6.36 10.01 5.87
CA LYS A 191 -7.69 10.40 6.31
C LYS A 191 -8.41 9.18 6.85
N ARG A 192 -9.20 9.40 7.88
CA ARG A 192 -9.92 8.33 8.56
C ARG A 192 -11.40 8.40 8.23
N HIS A 193 -12.02 7.24 8.02
CA HIS A 193 -13.45 7.17 7.97
C HIS A 193 -14.04 7.60 9.32
N THR A 194 -15.03 8.50 9.28
CA THR A 194 -15.79 8.88 10.48
C THR A 194 -16.94 7.91 10.73
N THR A 195 -16.91 7.18 11.85
CA THR A 195 -18.00 6.28 12.29
C THR A 195 -19.24 6.98 12.84
N LYS A 196 -19.30 8.31 12.80
CA LYS A 196 -20.53 9.07 13.08
C LYS A 196 -21.42 9.06 11.84
N GLU A 197 -22.13 7.96 11.67
CA GLU A 197 -23.35 7.88 10.85
C GLU A 197 -24.58 8.27 11.67
#